data_AF-A0A383BER0-F1
#
_entry.id   AF-A0A383BER0-F1
#
_cell.length_a   1.000
_cell.length_b   1.000
_cell.length_c   1.000
_cell.angle_alpha   90.00
_cell.angle_beta   90.00
_cell.angle_gamma   90.00
#
_symmetry.space_group_name_H-M   'P 1'
#
loop_
_entity.id
_entity.type
_entity.pdbx_description
1 polymer ?
#
loop_
_entity_poly.entity_id
_entity_poly.type
_entity_poly.pdbx_seq_one_letter_code
_entity_poly.pdbx_strand_id
1 'polypeptide(L)'
;DQRNLQSYHSARTALGDTVPIVVSLDCGEVFTPEGIDLIREVTLALAKIPGGTTTITDIQPGETNVWVQTNVISLVMNMVRPVITKKFPVPNMRWVDLVPPELDETGMAELRRWAKDHPFARNFLVAEDGQHTMLLVNYDRPLETVVQQAQFHQELGAALQSFREAGHSIRAIGLPLIEHEIRSTVTRDVKRFVPTAMVVLLVVLFITFRRTPRLMVYVLINQVLGIALLPALFQLTGLRLNIFTI
;
A
#
# COMPACT_ATOMS: atom_id res chain seq x y z
N ASP A 1 15.73 -20.26 2.45
CA ASP A 1 16.88 -19.76 3.24
C ASP A 1 16.39 -19.41 4.64
N GLN A 2 16.84 -20.14 5.66
CA GLN A 2 16.30 -20.09 7.02
C GLN A 2 16.72 -18.79 7.75
N ARG A 3 17.83 -18.18 7.34
CA ARG A 3 18.34 -16.93 7.90
C ARG A 3 17.46 -15.75 7.54
N ASN A 4 16.99 -15.69 6.28
CA ASN A 4 16.07 -14.66 5.82
C ASN A 4 14.70 -14.76 6.52
N LEU A 5 14.25 -15.99 6.83
CA LEU A 5 12.99 -16.21 7.54
C LEU A 5 13.05 -15.70 8.99
N GLN A 6 14.17 -15.92 9.69
CA GLN A 6 14.38 -15.37 11.03
C GLN A 6 14.43 -13.84 11.01
N SER A 7 15.18 -13.24 10.09
CA SER A 7 15.22 -11.78 9.94
C SER A 7 13.84 -11.18 9.63
N TYR A 8 13.04 -11.85 8.80
CA TYR A 8 11.67 -11.46 8.52
C TYR A 8 10.78 -11.50 9.77
N HIS A 9 10.84 -12.58 10.56
CA HIS A 9 10.09 -12.67 11.81
C HIS A 9 10.52 -11.61 12.84
N SER A 10 11.82 -11.37 12.99
CA SER A 10 12.33 -10.31 13.89
C SER A 10 11.87 -8.92 13.46
N ALA A 11 11.89 -8.62 12.15
CA ALA A 11 11.38 -7.36 11.62
C ALA A 11 9.87 -7.22 11.85
N ARG A 12 9.09 -8.30 11.64
CA ARG A 12 7.64 -8.31 11.88
C ARG A 12 7.28 -8.13 13.35
N THR A 13 8.03 -8.73 14.28
CA THR A 13 7.83 -8.50 15.72
C THR A 13 8.15 -7.06 16.13
N ALA A 14 9.14 -6.42 15.50
CA ALA A 14 9.54 -5.05 15.80
C ALA A 14 8.64 -3.97 15.15
N LEU A 15 8.17 -4.23 13.92
CA LEU A 15 7.36 -3.29 13.11
C LEU A 15 5.84 -3.50 13.27
N GLY A 16 5.43 -4.55 13.98
CA GLY A 16 4.04 -4.95 14.15
C GLY A 16 3.44 -5.58 12.89
N ASP A 17 2.17 -5.96 12.96
CA ASP A 17 1.40 -6.51 11.83
C ASP A 17 0.83 -5.42 10.91
N THR A 18 1.47 -4.24 10.87
CA THR A 18 1.00 -3.11 10.06
C THR A 18 1.34 -3.30 8.60
N VAL A 19 0.46 -2.81 7.72
CA VAL A 19 0.64 -2.92 6.27
C VAL A 19 1.09 -1.58 5.70
N PRO A 20 2.35 -1.47 5.25
CA PRO A 20 2.88 -0.23 4.70
C PRO A 20 2.35 0.02 3.29
N ILE A 21 1.83 1.23 3.06
CA ILE A 21 1.40 1.74 1.76
C ILE A 21 2.11 3.05 1.52
N VAL A 22 2.77 3.17 0.36
CA VAL A 22 3.44 4.37 -0.08
C VAL A 22 2.53 5.11 -1.04
N VAL A 23 2.30 6.39 -0.82
CA VAL A 23 1.51 7.26 -1.70
C VAL A 23 2.43 8.34 -2.26
N SER A 24 2.58 8.36 -3.58
CA SER A 24 3.24 9.43 -4.30
C SER A 24 2.21 10.48 -4.69
N LEU A 25 2.53 11.74 -4.39
CA LEU A 25 1.70 12.91 -4.64
C LEU A 25 2.50 13.93 -5.44
N ASP A 26 1.92 14.41 -6.52
CA ASP A 26 2.37 15.58 -7.26
C ASP A 26 1.69 16.84 -6.73
N CYS A 27 2.49 17.72 -6.13
CA CYS A 27 2.03 19.00 -5.58
C CYS A 27 2.29 20.17 -6.53
N GLY A 28 2.99 19.96 -7.67
CA GLY A 28 3.54 21.04 -8.49
C GLY A 28 4.72 21.76 -7.81
N GLU A 29 4.48 22.41 -6.67
CA GLU A 29 5.55 22.97 -5.82
C GLU A 29 5.23 22.71 -4.33
N VAL A 30 5.99 21.80 -3.72
CA VAL A 30 5.78 21.31 -2.34
C VAL A 30 5.94 22.42 -1.30
N PHE A 31 6.89 23.33 -1.50
CA PHE A 31 7.24 24.37 -0.53
C PHE A 31 6.46 25.67 -0.79
N THR A 32 5.14 25.54 -0.87
CA THR A 32 4.16 26.63 -0.99
C THR A 32 3.04 26.38 0.03
N PRO A 33 2.30 27.41 0.47
CA PRO A 33 1.15 27.19 1.35
C PRO A 33 0.16 26.17 0.77
N GLU A 34 -0.16 26.28 -0.52
CA GLU A 34 -1.06 25.38 -1.22
C GLU A 34 -0.53 23.94 -1.27
N GLY A 35 0.78 23.76 -1.52
CA GLY A 35 1.42 22.45 -1.53
C GLY A 35 1.42 21.78 -0.16
N ILE A 36 1.69 22.54 0.90
CA ILE A 36 1.67 22.05 2.29
C ILE A 36 0.24 21.70 2.73
N ASP A 37 -0.74 22.52 2.37
CA ASP A 37 -2.15 22.27 2.66
C ASP A 37 -2.66 21.02 1.92
N LEU A 38 -2.30 20.86 0.64
CA LEU A 38 -2.62 19.63 -0.11
C LEU A 38 -2.03 18.38 0.56
N ILE A 39 -0.77 18.44 1.00
CA ILE A 39 -0.15 17.31 1.72
C ILE A 39 -0.91 17.03 3.02
N ARG A 40 -1.32 18.06 3.75
CA ARG A 40 -2.09 17.91 5.00
C ARG A 40 -3.45 17.26 4.74
N GLU A 41 -4.18 17.71 3.72
CA GLU A 41 -5.48 17.17 3.35
C GLU A 41 -5.38 15.70 2.92
N VAL A 42 -4.41 15.35 2.07
CA VAL A 42 -4.18 13.97 1.64
C VAL A 42 -3.76 13.10 2.83
N THR A 43 -2.90 13.61 3.71
CA THR A 43 -2.49 12.91 4.95
C THR A 43 -3.71 12.57 5.81
N LEU A 44 -4.61 13.54 6.02
CA LEU A 44 -5.83 13.35 6.81
C LEU A 44 -6.82 12.39 6.13
N ALA A 45 -6.96 12.46 4.81
CA ALA A 45 -7.82 11.54 4.06
C ALA A 45 -7.33 10.10 4.20
N LEU A 46 -6.02 9.87 4.09
CA LEU A 46 -5.41 8.55 4.25
C LEU A 46 -5.53 8.01 5.68
N ALA A 47 -5.41 8.89 6.69
CA ALA A 47 -5.51 8.55 8.10
C ALA A 47 -6.94 8.15 8.54
N LYS A 48 -7.97 8.55 7.78
CA LYS A 48 -9.38 8.22 8.03
C LYS A 48 -9.81 6.85 7.48
N ILE A 49 -9.03 6.25 6.58
CA ILE A 49 -9.32 4.92 6.05
C ILE A 49 -9.24 3.90 7.20
N PRO A 50 -10.14 2.91 7.31
CA PRO A 50 -10.07 1.91 8.38
C PRO A 50 -8.69 1.24 8.48
N GLY A 51 -8.13 1.19 9.69
CA GLY A 51 -6.74 0.80 9.96
C GLY A 51 -5.75 1.97 10.00
N GLY A 52 -6.18 3.16 9.57
CA GLY A 52 -5.55 4.45 9.84
C GLY A 52 -5.79 4.89 11.28
N THR A 53 -4.91 5.72 11.82
CA THR A 53 -5.08 6.35 13.14
C THR A 53 -5.12 7.86 12.95
N THR A 54 -6.14 8.51 13.54
CA THR A 54 -6.18 9.96 13.71
C THR A 54 -6.59 10.23 15.15
N THR A 55 -5.62 10.56 16.00
CA THR A 55 -5.89 10.99 17.37
C THR A 55 -5.84 12.50 17.40
N ILE A 56 -6.97 13.12 17.71
CA ILE A 56 -7.07 14.57 17.90
C ILE A 56 -7.11 14.81 19.40
N THR A 57 -6.03 15.33 19.97
CA THR A 57 -5.96 15.70 21.39
C THR A 57 -6.07 17.21 21.50
N ASP A 58 -7.16 17.68 22.11
CA ASP A 58 -7.28 19.06 22.54
C ASP A 58 -6.51 19.23 23.85
N ILE A 59 -5.48 20.07 23.84
CA ILE A 59 -4.57 20.21 24.98
C ILE A 59 -5.25 20.98 26.12
N GLN A 60 -6.25 21.84 25.83
CA GLN A 60 -7.07 22.54 26.83
C GLN A 60 -8.44 22.95 26.25
N PRO A 61 -9.58 22.64 26.92
CA PRO A 61 -10.89 23.08 26.44
C PRO A 61 -10.97 24.60 26.34
N GLY A 62 -11.01 25.14 25.11
CA GLY A 62 -11.14 26.57 24.85
C GLY A 62 -9.87 27.27 24.33
N GLU A 63 -8.73 26.58 24.24
CA GLU A 63 -7.58 27.04 23.45
C GLU A 63 -7.51 26.26 22.13
N THR A 64 -7.21 26.93 21.01
CA THR A 64 -7.21 26.36 19.64
C THR A 64 -6.10 25.33 19.38
N ASN A 65 -5.41 24.84 20.40
CA ASN A 65 -4.19 24.03 20.29
C ASN A 65 -4.53 22.54 20.14
N VAL A 66 -4.97 22.18 18.93
CA VAL A 66 -5.35 20.82 18.55
C VAL A 66 -4.13 20.06 18.02
N TRP A 67 -3.73 18.97 18.70
CA TRP A 67 -2.68 18.07 18.21
C TRP A 67 -3.29 16.89 17.46
N VAL A 68 -2.93 16.73 16.19
CA VAL A 68 -3.36 15.61 15.35
C VAL A 68 -2.21 14.63 15.17
N GLN A 69 -2.30 13.48 15.83
CA GLN A 69 -1.36 12.38 15.63
C GLN A 69 -1.94 11.39 14.63
N THR A 70 -1.15 11.06 13.60
CA THR A 70 -1.52 10.07 12.58
C THR A 70 -0.47 8.97 12.45
N ASN A 71 -0.86 7.80 11.94
CA ASN A 71 0.08 6.76 11.51
C ASN A 71 0.59 6.96 10.07
N VAL A 72 0.32 8.15 9.51
CA VAL A 72 0.87 8.61 8.24
C VAL A 72 2.12 9.43 8.51
N ILE A 73 3.23 9.02 7.91
CA ILE A 73 4.48 9.76 7.87
C ILE A 73 4.46 10.61 6.60
N SER A 74 4.50 11.92 6.75
CA SER A 74 4.58 12.90 5.66
C SER A 74 5.46 14.07 6.05
N LEU A 75 5.77 14.97 5.09
CA LEU A 75 6.53 16.19 5.39
C LEU A 75 5.85 17.07 6.46
N VAL A 76 4.52 17.01 6.54
CA VAL A 76 3.69 17.94 7.32
C VAL A 76 3.26 17.38 8.67
N MET A 77 3.17 16.06 8.83
CA MET A 77 2.68 15.43 10.05
C MET A 77 3.64 14.41 10.63
N ASN A 78 3.75 14.45 11.97
CA ASN A 78 4.63 13.61 12.80
C ASN A 78 6.13 13.81 12.57
N MET A 79 6.55 14.91 11.92
CA MET A 79 7.96 15.25 11.76
C MET A 79 8.33 16.38 12.71
N VAL A 80 9.03 16.02 13.78
CA VAL A 80 9.56 16.95 14.78
C VAL A 80 11.08 17.03 14.65
N ARG A 81 11.63 18.24 14.85
CA ARG A 81 13.07 18.45 14.92
C ARG A 81 13.50 18.87 16.33
N PRO A 82 14.65 18.38 16.83
CA PRO A 82 15.19 18.84 18.09
C PRO A 82 15.83 20.22 17.91
N VAL A 83 15.37 21.22 18.65
CA VAL A 83 15.96 22.55 18.70
C VAL A 83 16.61 22.76 20.07
N ILE A 84 17.92 23.01 20.10
CA ILE A 84 18.64 23.31 21.33
C ILE A 84 18.34 24.77 21.71
N THR A 85 17.53 24.98 22.73
CA THR A 85 17.10 26.32 23.18
C THR A 85 18.10 26.96 24.15
N LYS A 86 18.86 26.13 24.87
CA LYS A 86 19.90 26.59 25.81
C LYS A 86 21.05 25.60 25.80
N LYS A 87 22.28 26.07 25.57
CA LYS A 87 23.49 25.22 25.52
C LYS A 87 24.19 25.06 26.88
N PHE A 88 23.97 25.98 27.83
CA PHE A 88 24.67 26.02 29.13
C PHE A 88 23.75 26.60 30.22
N PRO A 89 23.81 26.20 31.49
CA PRO A 89 24.67 25.16 32.10
C PRO A 89 24.15 23.73 31.93
N VAL A 90 22.88 23.55 31.55
CA VAL A 90 22.30 22.26 31.17
C VAL A 90 21.70 22.43 29.78
N PRO A 91 22.05 21.58 28.80
CA PRO A 91 21.45 21.62 27.48
C PRO A 91 19.95 21.38 27.59
N ASN A 92 19.14 22.32 27.11
CA ASN A 92 17.69 22.12 26.99
C ASN A 92 17.34 21.92 25.52
N MET A 93 16.60 20.85 25.22
CA MET A 93 16.14 20.48 23.89
C MET A 93 14.62 20.57 23.87
N ARG A 94 14.08 21.26 22.86
CA ARG A 94 12.65 21.29 22.58
C ARG A 94 12.39 20.62 21.24
N TRP A 95 11.47 19.67 21.22
CA TRP A 95 10.92 19.13 19.99
C TRP A 95 9.95 20.14 19.42
N VAL A 96 10.21 20.60 18.20
CA VAL A 96 9.35 21.56 17.49
C VAL A 96 8.93 20.91 16.19
N ASP A 97 7.70 21.13 15.77
CA ASP A 97 7.21 20.69 14.47
C ASP A 97 8.13 21.21 13.36
N LEU A 98 8.34 20.36 12.36
CA LEU A 98 9.19 20.69 11.24
C LEU A 98 8.55 21.75 10.34
N VAL A 99 7.24 21.63 10.13
CA VAL A 99 6.48 22.66 9.42
C VAL A 99 6.22 23.81 10.37
N PRO A 100 6.59 25.05 9.99
CA PRO A 100 6.36 26.21 10.83
C PRO A 100 4.85 26.43 11.02
N PRO A 101 4.41 26.90 12.20
CA PRO A 101 3.01 27.18 12.47
C PRO A 101 2.44 28.28 11.55
N GLU A 102 3.31 29.19 11.10
CA GLU A 102 2.99 30.21 10.10
C GLU A 102 3.68 29.85 8.77
N LEU A 103 2.91 29.77 7.70
CA LEU A 103 3.41 29.45 6.35
C LEU A 103 3.95 30.72 5.66
N ASP A 104 4.84 31.45 6.34
CA ASP A 104 5.46 32.67 5.83
C ASP A 104 6.67 32.35 4.92
N GLU A 105 7.15 33.34 4.16
CA GLU A 105 8.28 33.16 3.24
C GLU A 105 9.54 32.66 3.96
N THR A 106 9.77 33.12 5.18
CA THR A 106 10.95 32.75 5.97
C THR A 106 10.87 31.28 6.42
N GLY A 107 9.73 30.87 6.96
CA GLY A 107 9.47 29.51 7.39
C GLY A 107 9.49 28.52 6.23
N MET A 108 8.92 28.89 5.08
CA MET A 108 8.99 28.06 3.86
C MET A 108 10.41 27.93 3.32
N ALA A 109 11.21 28.99 3.36
CA ALA A 109 12.62 28.93 2.97
C ALA A 109 13.44 28.02 3.90
N GLU A 110 13.15 28.04 5.21
CA GLU A 110 13.80 27.17 6.18
C GLU A 110 13.40 25.70 5.98
N LEU A 111 12.11 25.42 5.80
CA LEU A 111 11.59 24.08 5.51
C LEU A 111 12.20 23.52 4.23
N ARG A 112 12.26 24.33 3.17
CA ARG A 112 12.89 23.99 1.88
C ARG A 112 14.37 23.65 2.06
N ARG A 113 15.10 24.45 2.82
CA ARG A 113 16.52 24.19 3.12
C ARG A 113 16.69 22.89 3.87
N TRP A 114 15.94 22.69 4.95
CA TRP A 114 16.01 21.47 5.74
C TRP A 114 15.67 20.22 4.91
N ALA A 115 14.61 20.27 4.10
CA ALA A 115 14.19 19.13 3.29
C ALA A 115 15.22 18.74 2.22
N LYS A 116 16.01 19.70 1.73
CA LYS A 116 17.11 19.45 0.78
C LYS A 116 18.38 18.96 1.46
N ASP A 117 18.67 19.43 2.67
CA ASP A 117 19.93 19.12 3.36
C ASP A 117 19.84 17.81 4.16
N HIS A 118 18.64 17.43 4.62
CA HIS A 118 18.47 16.29 5.51
C HIS A 118 18.36 14.95 4.74
N PRO A 119 19.19 13.94 5.05
CA PRO A 119 19.21 12.65 4.33
C PRO A 119 17.88 11.88 4.29
N PHE A 120 17.02 12.08 5.30
CA PHE A 120 15.71 11.43 5.38
C PHE A 120 14.60 12.17 4.65
N ALA A 121 14.83 13.43 4.25
CA ALA A 121 13.83 14.23 3.56
C ALA A 121 14.12 14.26 2.06
N ARG A 122 15.38 14.56 1.70
CA ARG A 122 15.82 14.60 0.31
C ARG A 122 15.75 13.21 -0.31
N ASN A 123 15.07 13.11 -1.46
CA ASN A 123 14.91 11.90 -2.26
C ASN A 123 14.16 10.75 -1.57
N PHE A 124 13.64 10.96 -0.37
CA PHE A 124 12.87 9.97 0.36
C PHE A 124 11.46 10.46 0.68
N LEU A 125 11.32 11.69 1.20
CA LEU A 125 10.01 12.31 1.43
C LEU A 125 9.66 13.34 0.37
N VAL A 126 10.66 14.07 -0.15
CA VAL A 126 10.47 15.08 -1.19
C VAL A 126 11.48 14.81 -2.30
N ALA A 127 11.01 14.85 -3.55
CA ALA A 127 11.86 14.74 -4.71
C ALA A 127 12.83 15.93 -4.81
N GLU A 128 13.94 15.75 -5.52
CA GLU A 128 14.98 16.78 -5.66
C GLU A 128 14.44 18.07 -6.33
N ASP A 129 13.48 17.92 -7.23
CA ASP A 129 12.78 19.01 -7.92
C ASP A 129 11.83 19.80 -7.01
N GLY A 130 11.47 19.26 -5.84
CA GLY A 130 10.51 19.85 -4.92
C GLY A 130 9.07 19.86 -5.44
N GLN A 131 8.74 19.08 -6.47
CA GLN A 131 7.38 18.98 -7.03
C GLN A 131 6.63 17.77 -6.51
N HIS A 132 7.36 16.69 -6.23
CA HIS A 132 6.78 15.43 -5.75
C HIS A 132 7.10 15.16 -4.29
N THR A 133 6.17 14.51 -3.61
CA THR A 133 6.31 14.07 -2.23
C THR A 133 5.81 12.64 -2.04
N MET A 134 6.38 11.94 -1.07
CA MET A 134 5.99 10.58 -0.68
C MET A 134 5.39 10.62 0.72
N LEU A 135 4.25 9.95 0.86
CA LEU A 135 3.60 9.69 2.14
C LEU A 135 3.68 8.19 2.42
N LEU A 136 4.04 7.81 3.64
CA LEU A 136 4.05 6.42 4.08
C LEU A 136 2.96 6.21 5.12
N VAL A 137 2.04 5.30 4.87
CA VAL A 137 0.94 4.97 5.79
C VAL A 137 1.07 3.52 6.24
N ASN A 138 1.06 3.28 7.55
CA ASN A 138 1.10 1.93 8.11
C ASN A 138 -0.28 1.55 8.64
N TYR A 139 -1.06 0.79 7.86
CA TYR A 139 -2.42 0.41 8.25
C TYR A 139 -2.40 -0.75 9.27
N ASP A 140 -3.01 -0.55 10.42
CA ASP A 140 -3.21 -1.60 11.43
C ASP A 140 -4.48 -2.40 11.10
N ARG A 141 -4.40 -3.19 10.04
CA ARG A 141 -5.49 -4.11 9.62
C ARG A 141 -4.95 -5.28 8.80
N PRO A 142 -5.58 -6.46 8.87
CA PRO A 142 -5.21 -7.59 8.04
C PRO A 142 -5.62 -7.37 6.58
N LEU A 143 -4.66 -7.54 5.65
CA LEU A 143 -4.86 -7.47 4.19
C LEU A 143 -4.38 -8.76 3.49
N GLU A 144 -4.65 -9.91 4.09
CA GLU A 144 -4.17 -11.21 3.62
C GLU A 144 -5.10 -11.87 2.59
N THR A 145 -6.40 -11.54 2.63
CA THR A 145 -7.40 -12.15 1.75
C THR A 145 -7.74 -11.28 0.55
N VAL A 146 -8.16 -11.91 -0.55
CA VAL A 146 -8.57 -11.20 -1.79
C VAL A 146 -9.72 -10.22 -1.54
N VAL A 147 -10.66 -10.58 -0.66
CA VAL A 147 -11.79 -9.71 -0.32
C VAL A 147 -11.32 -8.48 0.44
N GLN A 148 -10.45 -8.65 1.44
CA GLN A 148 -9.88 -7.53 2.20
C GLN A 148 -9.05 -6.60 1.32
N GLN A 149 -8.21 -7.17 0.43
CA GLN A 149 -7.40 -6.40 -0.51
C GLN A 149 -8.27 -5.61 -1.50
N ALA A 150 -9.35 -6.21 -2.03
CA ALA A 150 -10.27 -5.55 -2.93
C ALA A 150 -11.03 -4.40 -2.26
N GLN A 151 -11.54 -4.63 -1.04
CA GLN A 151 -12.20 -3.60 -0.24
C GLN A 151 -11.25 -2.44 0.08
N PHE A 152 -10.03 -2.76 0.50
CA PHE A 152 -9.00 -1.75 0.75
C PHE A 152 -8.67 -0.93 -0.49
N HIS A 153 -8.54 -1.57 -1.64
CA HIS A 153 -8.28 -0.89 -2.91
C HIS A 153 -9.41 0.08 -3.28
N GLN A 154 -10.67 -0.31 -3.04
CA GLN A 154 -11.83 0.57 -3.25
C GLN A 154 -11.85 1.75 -2.27
N GLU A 155 -11.62 1.51 -0.98
CA GLU A 155 -11.57 2.55 0.05
C GLU A 155 -10.46 3.57 -0.23
N LEU A 156 -9.26 3.09 -0.55
CA LEU A 156 -8.12 3.91 -0.93
C LEU A 156 -8.37 4.69 -2.23
N GLY A 157 -8.98 4.02 -3.22
CA GLY A 157 -9.39 4.66 -4.47
C GLY A 157 -10.37 5.80 -4.22
N ALA A 158 -11.41 5.56 -3.42
CA ALA A 158 -12.43 6.55 -3.08
C ALA A 158 -11.86 7.73 -2.30
N ALA A 159 -10.97 7.48 -1.33
CA ALA A 159 -10.34 8.54 -0.54
C ALA A 159 -9.42 9.44 -1.39
N LEU A 160 -8.81 8.91 -2.44
CA LEU A 160 -7.90 9.65 -3.32
C LEU A 160 -8.61 10.22 -4.57
N GLN A 161 -9.85 9.82 -4.83
CA GLN A 161 -10.56 10.16 -6.06
C GLN A 161 -10.85 11.67 -6.18
N SER A 162 -11.25 12.31 -5.09
CA SER A 162 -11.54 13.76 -5.07
C SER A 162 -10.33 14.59 -5.50
N PHE A 163 -9.14 14.19 -5.07
CA PHE A 163 -7.90 14.89 -5.42
C PHE A 163 -7.49 14.65 -6.87
N ARG A 164 -7.75 13.44 -7.41
CA ARG A 164 -7.52 13.14 -8.83
C ARG A 164 -8.44 13.94 -9.75
N GLU A 165 -9.70 14.09 -9.36
CA GLU A 165 -10.68 14.89 -10.09
C GLU A 165 -10.34 16.39 -10.05
N ALA A 166 -9.73 16.86 -8.96
CA ALA A 166 -9.15 18.19 -8.86
C ALA A 166 -7.88 18.38 -9.73
N GLY A 167 -7.41 17.34 -10.42
CA GLY A 167 -6.27 17.41 -11.35
C GLY A 167 -4.93 17.01 -10.74
N HIS A 168 -4.88 16.55 -9.49
CA HIS A 168 -3.64 16.12 -8.85
C HIS A 168 -3.28 14.67 -9.24
N SER A 169 -2.01 14.46 -9.59
CA SER A 169 -1.48 13.11 -9.83
C SER A 169 -1.15 12.44 -8.50
N ILE A 170 -2.01 11.50 -8.07
CA ILE A 170 -1.80 10.73 -6.83
C ILE A 170 -1.83 9.23 -7.11
N ARG A 171 -0.75 8.54 -6.73
CA ARG A 171 -0.58 7.10 -6.93
C ARG A 171 -0.19 6.41 -5.63
N ALA A 172 -0.97 5.42 -5.24
CA ALA A 172 -0.64 4.54 -4.12
C ALA A 172 0.06 3.26 -4.63
N ILE A 173 1.06 2.80 -3.88
CA ILE A 173 1.88 1.64 -4.15
C ILE A 173 2.01 0.84 -2.85
N GLY A 174 1.81 -0.47 -2.93
CA GLY A 174 1.96 -1.36 -1.79
C GLY A 174 1.81 -2.82 -2.22
N LEU A 175 2.44 -3.73 -1.50
CA LEU A 175 2.35 -5.17 -1.77
C LEU A 175 0.91 -5.70 -1.91
N PRO A 176 -0.05 -5.40 -1.00
CA PRO A 176 -1.42 -5.89 -1.16
C PRO A 176 -2.11 -5.36 -2.42
N LEU A 177 -1.71 -4.18 -2.93
CA LEU A 177 -2.25 -3.60 -4.17
C LEU A 177 -1.70 -4.36 -5.39
N ILE A 178 -0.40 -4.64 -5.40
CA ILE A 178 0.27 -5.38 -6.48
C ILE A 178 -0.25 -6.83 -6.53
N GLU A 179 -0.39 -7.49 -5.37
CA GLU A 179 -0.93 -8.85 -5.30
C GLU A 179 -2.36 -8.92 -5.86
N HIS A 180 -3.20 -7.93 -5.55
CA HIS A 180 -4.55 -7.86 -6.08
C HIS A 180 -4.56 -7.69 -7.61
N GLU A 181 -3.71 -6.80 -8.14
CA GLU A 181 -3.61 -6.54 -9.58
C GLU A 181 -3.14 -7.78 -10.36
N ILE A 182 -2.11 -8.47 -9.87
CA ILE A 182 -1.61 -9.71 -10.46
C ILE A 182 -2.68 -10.80 -10.40
N ARG A 183 -3.30 -11.03 -9.23
CA ARG A 183 -4.32 -12.06 -9.05
C ARG A 183 -5.53 -11.82 -9.94
N SER A 184 -6.02 -10.59 -10.03
CA SER A 184 -7.20 -10.26 -10.84
C SER A 184 -6.95 -10.51 -12.33
N THR A 185 -5.74 -10.21 -12.81
CA THR A 185 -5.30 -10.47 -14.18
C THR A 185 -5.20 -11.96 -14.45
N VAL A 186 -4.50 -12.71 -13.59
CA VAL A 186 -4.37 -14.18 -13.70
C VAL A 186 -5.74 -14.86 -13.69
N THR A 187 -6.63 -14.43 -12.79
CA THR A 187 -7.98 -15.03 -12.68
C THR A 187 -8.80 -14.79 -13.94
N ARG A 188 -8.71 -13.59 -14.52
CA ARG A 188 -9.38 -13.24 -15.79
C ARG A 188 -8.84 -14.09 -16.93
N ASP A 189 -7.52 -14.26 -17.00
CA ASP A 189 -6.87 -15.04 -18.04
C ASP A 189 -7.22 -16.52 -17.92
N VAL A 190 -7.19 -17.10 -16.72
CA VAL A 190 -7.61 -18.49 -16.46
C VAL A 190 -9.06 -18.71 -16.89
N LYS A 191 -9.97 -17.79 -16.53
CA LYS A 191 -11.40 -17.87 -16.89
C LYS A 191 -11.65 -17.85 -18.40
N ARG A 192 -10.76 -17.25 -19.19
CA ARG A 192 -10.88 -17.22 -20.66
C ARG A 192 -10.11 -18.35 -21.33
N PHE A 193 -8.90 -18.61 -20.85
CA PHE A 193 -7.98 -19.56 -21.45
C PHE A 193 -8.42 -21.02 -21.24
N VAL A 194 -8.77 -21.41 -20.01
CA VAL A 194 -9.16 -22.78 -19.69
C VAL A 194 -10.35 -23.28 -20.52
N PRO A 195 -11.50 -22.57 -20.61
CA PRO A 195 -12.60 -23.04 -21.44
C PRO A 195 -12.24 -23.06 -22.92
N THR A 196 -11.46 -22.09 -23.40
CA THR A 196 -11.02 -22.07 -24.81
C THR A 196 -10.14 -23.28 -25.12
N ALA A 197 -9.16 -23.59 -24.27
CA ALA A 197 -8.31 -24.77 -24.40
C ALA A 197 -9.13 -26.06 -24.30
N MET A 198 -10.11 -26.12 -23.40
CA MET A 198 -11.02 -27.26 -23.27
C MET A 198 -11.83 -27.50 -24.55
N VAL A 199 -12.38 -26.44 -25.16
CA VAL A 199 -13.12 -26.54 -26.42
C VAL A 199 -12.21 -27.04 -27.54
N VAL A 200 -11.00 -26.48 -27.67
CA VAL A 200 -10.03 -26.93 -28.67
C VAL A 200 -9.68 -28.40 -28.47
N LEU A 201 -9.42 -28.81 -27.23
CA LEU A 201 -9.12 -30.20 -26.89
C LEU A 201 -10.28 -31.14 -27.22
N LEU A 202 -11.52 -30.75 -26.92
CA LEU A 202 -12.72 -31.50 -27.27
C LEU A 202 -12.91 -31.63 -28.78
N VAL A 203 -12.65 -30.56 -29.55
CA VAL A 203 -12.71 -30.59 -31.02
C VAL A 203 -11.66 -31.54 -31.59
N VAL A 204 -10.42 -31.49 -31.10
CA VAL A 204 -9.36 -32.40 -31.53
C VAL A 204 -9.70 -33.85 -31.19
N LEU A 205 -10.20 -34.12 -29.98
CA LEU A 205 -10.64 -35.45 -29.56
C LEU A 205 -11.79 -35.95 -30.44
N PHE A 206 -12.76 -35.10 -30.73
CA PHE A 206 -13.90 -35.44 -31.58
C PHE A 206 -13.46 -35.80 -33.00
N ILE A 207 -12.56 -35.02 -33.60
CA ILE A 207 -12.02 -35.30 -34.95
C ILE A 207 -11.23 -36.61 -34.95
N THR A 208 -10.36 -36.81 -33.95
CA THR A 208 -9.47 -37.97 -33.84
C THR A 208 -10.25 -39.27 -33.62
N PHE A 209 -11.20 -39.29 -32.69
CA PHE A 209 -11.96 -40.47 -32.30
C PHE A 209 -13.35 -40.55 -32.94
N ARG A 210 -13.62 -39.74 -33.97
CA ARG A 210 -14.91 -39.70 -34.71
C ARG A 210 -15.42 -41.08 -35.11
N ARG A 211 -14.54 -42.03 -35.42
CA ARG A 211 -14.90 -43.39 -35.86
C ARG A 211 -15.07 -44.39 -34.71
N THR A 212 -14.67 -44.04 -33.49
CA THR A 212 -14.68 -44.95 -32.34
C THR A 212 -15.12 -44.20 -31.06
N PRO A 213 -16.41 -43.88 -30.93
CA PRO A 213 -16.92 -43.05 -29.83
C PRO A 213 -16.70 -43.65 -28.43
N ARG A 214 -16.55 -44.98 -28.34
CA ARG A 214 -16.23 -45.68 -27.08
C ARG A 214 -14.87 -45.24 -26.50
N LEU A 215 -13.87 -45.01 -27.35
CA LEU A 215 -12.54 -44.54 -26.90
C LEU A 215 -12.61 -43.09 -26.40
N MET A 216 -13.41 -42.25 -27.04
CA MET A 216 -13.63 -40.86 -26.60
C MET A 216 -14.20 -40.80 -25.18
N VAL A 217 -15.21 -41.64 -24.88
CA VAL A 217 -15.79 -41.72 -23.54
C VAL A 217 -14.77 -42.21 -22.52
N TYR A 218 -13.98 -43.24 -22.84
CA TYR A 218 -12.91 -43.72 -21.95
C TYR A 218 -11.89 -42.63 -21.60
N VAL A 219 -11.43 -41.86 -22.60
CA VAL A 219 -10.46 -40.78 -22.37
C VAL A 219 -11.05 -39.66 -21.50
N LEU A 220 -12.31 -39.28 -21.75
CA LEU A 220 -12.99 -38.26 -20.95
C LEU A 220 -13.18 -38.70 -19.48
N ILE A 221 -13.62 -39.94 -19.26
CA ILE A 221 -13.76 -40.50 -17.91
C ILE A 221 -12.40 -40.48 -17.19
N ASN A 222 -11.33 -40.89 -17.87
CA ASN A 222 -9.99 -40.90 -17.28
C ASN A 222 -9.52 -39.48 -16.89
N GLN A 223 -9.77 -38.48 -17.73
CA GLN A 223 -9.42 -37.09 -17.43
C GLN A 223 -10.20 -36.52 -16.24
N VAL A 224 -11.51 -36.78 -16.18
CA VAL A 224 -12.36 -36.36 -15.04
C VAL A 224 -11.89 -37.03 -13.76
N LEU A 225 -11.56 -38.32 -13.81
CA LEU A 225 -11.06 -39.06 -12.66
C LEU A 225 -9.74 -38.46 -12.15
N GLY A 226 -8.81 -38.10 -13.06
CA GLY A 226 -7.55 -37.44 -12.72
C GLY A 226 -7.77 -36.10 -12.03
N ILE A 227 -8.68 -35.27 -12.54
CA ILE A 227 -9.02 -33.97 -11.93
C ILE A 227 -9.67 -34.17 -10.55
N ALA A 228 -10.55 -35.16 -10.41
CA ALA A 228 -11.23 -35.47 -9.14
C ALA A 228 -10.28 -36.03 -8.06
N LEU A 229 -9.20 -36.72 -8.47
CA LEU A 229 -8.19 -37.26 -7.56
C LEU A 229 -7.24 -36.20 -7.00
N LEU A 230 -7.04 -35.08 -7.71
CA LEU A 230 -6.15 -34.01 -7.27
C LEU A 230 -6.56 -33.40 -5.91
N PRO A 231 -7.82 -32.98 -5.68
CA PRO A 231 -8.27 -32.52 -4.36
C PRO A 231 -8.03 -33.54 -3.24
N ALA A 232 -8.22 -34.83 -3.52
CA ALA A 232 -8.01 -35.90 -2.55
C ALA A 232 -6.53 -36.04 -2.18
N LEU A 233 -5.63 -35.95 -3.17
CA LEU A 233 -4.18 -35.94 -2.95
C LEU A 233 -3.73 -34.72 -2.14
N PHE A 234 -4.31 -33.54 -2.37
CA PHE A 234 -3.99 -32.34 -1.59
C PHE A 234 -4.45 -32.45 -0.13
N GLN A 235 -5.62 -33.03 0.13
CA GLN A 235 -6.07 -33.30 1.50
C GLN A 235 -5.17 -34.30 2.23
N LEU A 236 -4.71 -35.36 1.55
CA LEU A 236 -3.84 -36.38 2.11
C LEU A 236 -2.41 -35.89 2.39
N THR A 237 -1.89 -35.01 1.54
CA THR A 237 -0.51 -34.49 1.64
C THR A 237 -0.39 -33.21 2.46
N GLY A 238 -1.51 -32.56 2.78
CA GLY A 238 -1.53 -31.29 3.52
C GLY A 238 -0.98 -30.09 2.73
N LEU A 239 -0.71 -30.25 1.43
CA LEU A 239 -0.20 -29.19 0.56
C LEU A 239 -1.32 -28.18 0.25
N ARG A 240 -1.07 -26.90 0.54
CA ARG A 240 -1.96 -25.80 0.16
C ARG A 240 -1.62 -25.32 -1.25
N LEU A 241 -2.62 -25.29 -2.13
CA LEU A 241 -2.50 -24.64 -3.44
C LEU A 241 -2.25 -23.14 -3.22
N ASN A 242 -1.12 -22.66 -3.71
CA ASN A 242 -0.75 -21.25 -3.75
C ASN A 242 -0.73 -20.80 -5.22
N ILE A 243 -0.72 -19.50 -5.48
CA ILE A 243 -0.67 -18.92 -6.84
C ILE A 243 0.56 -19.40 -7.62
N PHE A 244 1.63 -19.78 -6.91
CA PHE A 244 2.86 -20.32 -7.50
C PHE A 244 2.82 -21.84 -7.74
N THR A 245 1.76 -22.52 -7.28
CA THR A 245 1.52 -23.97 -7.46
C THR A 245 0.23 -24.28 -8.22
N ILE A 246 -0.46 -23.25 -8.74
CA ILE A 246 -1.57 -23.34 -9.70
C ILE A 246 -1.08 -22.83 -11.05
#